data_AF-A0A2V5PMV3-F1
#
_entry.id   AF-A0A2V5PMV3-F1
#
_cell.length_a   1.000
_cell.length_b   1.000
_cell.length_c   1.000
_cell.angle_alpha   90.00
_cell.angle_beta   90.00
_cell.angle_gamma   90.00
#
_symmetry.space_group_name_H-M   'P 1'
#
loop_
_entity.id
_entity.type
_entity.pdbx_description
1 polymer ?
#
loop_
_entity_poly.entity_id
_entity_poly.type
_entity_poly.pdbx_seq_one_letter_code
_entity_poly.pdbx_strand_id
1 'polypeptide(L)'
;MNSKKLFVLNSVSLLGATAAVASPDYGPAQSAIIGCKYYTSGYGHHFCVIHDMEGYYLSTISYLKNCNNTVSIYYCVNGKTDYSGDAPPGEITQMVREAYYAWHAGCWNKWMFGTEHEGFASNPAWYTEAMYQSSALLQRHLCDNYGIPKDRNHVIAHGQKLVSGWCSWLAGAYPSIDCYCNSHTDPGPYWDWNHFMDLIIGGTDNAAFVSQTVANGTSFSPGQGFSCTWTMNNNGTTTWIANGGNGYTLNYVSGTQMGAPTVNAICCNVGPGGNSSIGVGMTAPSTPGSYTIGMQMNNSAGAFFGQQVSLNINVVNPAPTITSQPADQTKNPGQTATFTVGASGATSYQWRKNGVNLGNGGNISGATSATLNIANAQLSDAAFYSCVVANSGGSVASSSAQLVVTATASAVGTGSGLRGLYYDNTDFTALKVARVDGTINFNWGTGSPDGSIGADQYSVRWTGQVEPRYTQTYTFYTTTDDGVRLRVNGVLLIDKWIDEAPTEWSGAIALTAGQKYDVRMDYYENGGGAAAQLRWSSASQAKESVPQTQLYRPKPILASIANQSVAVGNALTLTAITTDWDQVAGATLFEDFESYPDG
;
A
#
# COMPACT_ATOMS: atom_id res chain seq x y z
N MET A 1 -1.66 -29.02 33.99
CA MET A 1 -2.90 -29.26 33.22
C MET A 1 -2.52 -29.83 31.87
N ASN A 2 -3.09 -30.98 31.54
CA ASN A 2 -2.84 -31.76 30.33
C ASN A 2 -3.16 -30.99 29.05
N SER A 3 -2.30 -31.07 28.05
CA SER A 3 -2.69 -30.87 26.65
C SER A 3 -1.86 -31.81 25.78
N LYS A 4 -2.53 -32.85 25.30
CA LYS A 4 -2.03 -33.90 24.42
C LYS A 4 -1.46 -33.27 23.14
N LYS A 5 -0.17 -33.50 22.85
CA LYS A 5 0.41 -33.27 21.53
C LYS A 5 0.29 -34.54 20.69
N LEU A 6 -0.22 -34.31 19.49
CA LEU A 6 -0.46 -35.21 18.37
C LEU A 6 0.80 -36.02 18.03
N PHE A 7 0.65 -37.34 17.86
CA PHE A 7 1.69 -38.23 17.33
C PHE A 7 1.97 -37.89 15.86
N VAL A 8 3.20 -37.46 15.57
CA VAL A 8 3.76 -37.42 14.21
C VAL A 8 4.62 -38.67 14.06
N LEU A 9 4.20 -39.60 13.20
CA LEU A 9 5.02 -40.73 12.76
C LEU A 9 5.84 -40.31 11.55
N ASN A 10 7.04 -39.78 11.80
CA ASN A 10 8.09 -39.69 10.79
C ASN A 10 8.94 -40.96 10.86
N SER A 11 8.96 -41.69 9.73
CA SER A 11 10.09 -42.45 9.19
C SER A 11 10.90 -43.30 10.17
N VAL A 12 10.52 -44.57 10.31
CA VAL A 12 11.48 -45.63 10.66
C VAL A 12 12.08 -46.16 9.35
N SER A 13 13.37 -45.93 9.20
CA SER A 13 14.24 -46.53 8.18
C SER A 13 14.28 -48.05 8.35
N LEU A 14 13.86 -48.81 7.34
CA LEU A 14 14.39 -50.16 7.13
C LEU A 14 15.54 -50.08 6.12
N LEU A 15 16.75 -50.24 6.65
CA LEU A 15 17.90 -50.69 5.88
C LEU A 15 17.65 -52.13 5.43
N GLY A 16 17.78 -52.37 4.12
CA GLY A 16 18.02 -53.71 3.58
C GLY A 16 16.99 -54.27 2.60
N ALA A 17 16.73 -53.58 1.48
CA ALA A 17 16.40 -54.24 0.21
C ALA A 17 16.70 -53.27 -0.94
N THR A 18 17.53 -53.70 -1.88
CA THR A 18 17.87 -52.96 -3.10
C THR A 18 16.61 -52.51 -3.84
N ALA A 19 16.44 -51.21 -3.99
CA ALA A 19 15.42 -50.59 -4.82
C ALA A 19 15.56 -51.06 -6.27
N ALA A 20 14.76 -52.05 -6.65
CA ALA A 20 14.62 -52.47 -8.03
C ALA A 20 13.37 -51.80 -8.60
N VAL A 21 13.61 -50.78 -9.42
CA VAL A 21 12.72 -50.13 -10.42
C VAL A 21 11.23 -50.45 -10.24
N ALA A 22 10.53 -49.59 -9.49
CA ALA A 22 9.07 -49.48 -9.57
C ALA A 22 8.71 -48.60 -10.77
N SER A 23 7.67 -48.97 -11.52
CA SER A 23 7.01 -48.06 -12.45
C SER A 23 6.22 -47.01 -11.64
N PRO A 24 6.07 -45.75 -12.11
CA PRO A 24 5.21 -44.76 -11.46
C PRO A 24 3.74 -45.21 -11.33
N ASP A 25 3.30 -46.16 -12.16
CA ASP A 25 1.89 -46.53 -12.33
C ASP A 25 1.44 -47.71 -11.44
N TYR A 26 2.37 -48.51 -10.91
CA TYR A 26 2.07 -49.67 -10.06
C TYR A 26 3.23 -49.98 -9.12
N GLY A 27 2.92 -50.52 -7.93
CA GLY A 27 3.92 -50.89 -6.94
C GLY A 27 5.00 -51.84 -7.49
N PRO A 28 6.21 -51.86 -6.90
CA PRO A 28 7.25 -52.78 -7.37
C PRO A 28 6.71 -54.21 -7.36
N ALA A 29 7.04 -55.00 -8.40
CA ALA A 29 6.79 -56.44 -8.40
C ALA A 29 7.07 -57.00 -7.01
N GLN A 30 6.14 -57.75 -6.42
CA GLN A 30 6.32 -58.34 -5.10
C GLN A 30 7.59 -59.20 -5.15
N SER A 31 8.72 -58.63 -4.74
CA SER A 31 10.07 -58.95 -5.24
C SER A 31 10.66 -60.21 -4.62
N ALA A 32 9.82 -61.13 -4.18
CA ALA A 32 10.19 -62.30 -3.41
C ALA A 32 9.71 -63.60 -4.05
N ILE A 33 9.44 -63.61 -5.36
CA ILE A 33 9.21 -64.85 -6.10
C ILE A 33 10.56 -65.45 -6.58
N ILE A 34 11.55 -65.56 -5.68
CA ILE A 34 12.79 -66.30 -5.97
C ILE A 34 12.49 -67.78 -5.76
N GLY A 35 12.36 -68.54 -6.86
CA GLY A 35 12.14 -69.99 -6.83
C GLY A 35 10.81 -70.49 -7.41
N CYS A 36 9.88 -69.61 -7.83
CA CYS A 36 8.69 -70.06 -8.56
C CYS A 36 8.98 -70.24 -10.05
N LYS A 37 8.07 -70.91 -10.75
CA LYS A 37 8.21 -71.22 -12.18
C LYS A 37 8.01 -69.99 -13.06
N TYR A 38 9.10 -69.50 -13.64
CA TYR A 38 9.13 -68.58 -14.78
C TYR A 38 10.39 -68.88 -15.59
N TYR A 39 10.45 -68.41 -16.84
CA TYR A 39 11.68 -68.47 -17.63
C TYR A 39 12.48 -67.17 -17.50
N THR A 40 13.80 -67.30 -17.36
CA THR A 40 14.74 -66.17 -17.40
C THR A 40 15.12 -65.77 -18.83
N SER A 41 14.66 -66.53 -19.82
CA SER A 41 14.87 -66.25 -21.25
C SER A 41 13.66 -66.70 -22.08
N GLY A 42 13.37 -65.94 -23.12
CA GLY A 42 12.26 -66.13 -24.04
C GLY A 42 12.55 -65.43 -25.37
N TYR A 43 11.50 -65.18 -26.15
CA TYR A 43 11.63 -64.70 -27.53
C TYR A 43 11.09 -63.27 -27.72
N GLY A 44 10.96 -62.51 -26.64
CA GLY A 44 10.31 -61.19 -26.60
C GLY A 44 8.82 -61.30 -26.28
N HIS A 45 8.20 -60.19 -25.88
CA HIS A 45 6.75 -60.11 -25.64
C HIS A 45 6.09 -59.46 -26.85
N HIS A 46 5.36 -60.26 -27.63
CA HIS A 46 4.77 -59.88 -28.92
C HIS A 46 3.26 -59.66 -28.85
N PHE A 47 2.60 -60.12 -27.79
CA PHE A 47 1.17 -59.91 -27.56
C PHE A 47 0.85 -59.95 -26.06
N CYS A 48 -0.29 -59.40 -25.69
CA CYS A 48 -0.86 -59.44 -24.34
C CYS A 48 -2.05 -60.40 -24.33
N VAL A 49 -2.08 -61.29 -23.33
CA VAL A 49 -3.16 -62.25 -23.09
C VAL A 49 -3.95 -61.81 -21.86
N ILE A 50 -5.25 -61.65 -22.07
CA ILE A 50 -6.25 -61.38 -21.06
C ILE A 50 -6.76 -62.72 -20.55
N HIS A 51 -6.65 -62.87 -19.23
CA HIS A 51 -7.10 -64.04 -18.49
C HIS A 51 -8.23 -63.67 -17.53
N ASP A 52 -9.01 -64.69 -17.17
CA ASP A 52 -9.91 -64.68 -16.02
C ASP A 52 -9.45 -65.74 -15.02
N MET A 53 -9.42 -65.38 -13.73
CA MET A 53 -8.85 -66.22 -12.67
C MET A 53 -9.66 -67.48 -12.37
N GLU A 54 -10.94 -67.55 -12.79
CA GLU A 54 -11.93 -68.51 -12.26
C GLU A 54 -11.90 -68.53 -10.72
N GLY A 55 -11.78 -67.34 -10.12
CA GLY A 55 -11.43 -67.17 -8.72
C GLY A 55 -11.27 -65.71 -8.27
N TYR A 56 -10.81 -65.55 -7.03
CA TYR A 56 -10.79 -64.29 -6.29
C TYR A 56 -9.39 -63.67 -6.21
N TYR A 57 -9.28 -62.34 -6.27
CA TYR A 57 -8.03 -61.61 -6.43
C TYR A 57 -6.97 -61.92 -5.37
N LEU A 58 -7.31 -61.73 -4.09
CA LEU A 58 -6.37 -61.98 -2.99
C LEU A 58 -6.04 -63.47 -2.82
N SER A 59 -6.99 -64.35 -3.14
CA SER A 59 -6.77 -65.80 -3.13
C SER A 59 -5.81 -66.24 -4.23
N THR A 60 -5.96 -65.69 -5.44
CA THR A 60 -5.06 -65.91 -6.57
C THR A 60 -3.66 -65.40 -6.26
N ILE A 61 -3.52 -64.19 -5.70
CA ILE A 61 -2.22 -63.66 -5.28
C ILE A 61 -1.58 -64.58 -4.22
N SER A 62 -2.34 -65.03 -3.23
CA SER A 62 -1.86 -65.97 -2.20
C SER A 62 -1.42 -67.31 -2.82
N TYR A 63 -2.21 -67.85 -3.75
CA TYR A 63 -1.91 -69.09 -4.47
C TYR A 63 -0.61 -68.95 -5.27
N LEU A 64 -0.44 -67.87 -6.03
CA LEU A 64 0.72 -67.63 -6.88
C LEU A 64 2.01 -67.30 -6.08
N LYS A 65 1.88 -66.89 -4.81
CA LYS A 65 3.03 -66.73 -3.90
C LYS A 65 3.65 -68.05 -3.45
N ASN A 66 2.91 -69.16 -3.52
CA ASN A 66 3.44 -70.47 -3.15
C ASN A 66 4.15 -71.14 -4.33
N CYS A 67 5.49 -71.15 -4.33
CA CYS A 67 6.29 -71.70 -5.43
C CYS A 67 6.23 -73.21 -5.64
N ASN A 68 5.59 -73.95 -4.74
CA ASN A 68 5.27 -75.36 -5.00
C ASN A 68 4.10 -75.52 -5.99
N ASN A 69 3.31 -74.46 -6.20
CA ASN A 69 2.30 -74.44 -7.24
C ASN A 69 2.96 -74.35 -8.61
N THR A 70 2.33 -74.95 -9.60
CA THR A 70 2.97 -75.14 -10.89
C THR A 70 2.91 -73.91 -11.78
N VAL A 71 2.27 -72.79 -11.41
CA VAL A 71 1.95 -71.66 -12.32
C VAL A 71 2.43 -70.29 -11.84
N SER A 72 2.54 -69.32 -12.76
CA SER A 72 2.82 -67.89 -12.46
C SER A 72 2.23 -66.95 -13.52
N ILE A 73 1.92 -65.69 -13.16
CA ILE A 73 1.41 -64.63 -14.04
C ILE A 73 2.23 -63.33 -13.86
N TYR A 74 2.13 -62.37 -14.79
CA TYR A 74 2.72 -61.04 -14.60
C TYR A 74 1.87 -60.15 -13.72
N TYR A 75 0.58 -60.04 -14.00
CA TYR A 75 -0.32 -59.14 -13.28
C TYR A 75 -1.61 -59.81 -12.88
N CYS A 76 -2.10 -59.45 -11.70
CA CYS A 76 -3.46 -59.69 -11.25
C CYS A 76 -4.19 -58.35 -11.21
N VAL A 77 -5.46 -58.30 -11.63
CA VAL A 77 -6.34 -57.13 -11.55
C VAL A 77 -7.58 -57.48 -10.74
N ASN A 78 -7.90 -56.66 -9.74
CA ASN A 78 -9.07 -56.88 -8.91
C ASN A 78 -10.36 -56.50 -9.64
N GLY A 79 -11.39 -57.33 -9.52
CA GLY A 79 -12.64 -57.20 -10.27
C GLY A 79 -13.63 -56.36 -9.51
N LYS A 80 -13.91 -56.71 -8.24
CA LYS A 80 -14.79 -55.96 -7.36
C LYS A 80 -14.45 -56.22 -5.89
N THR A 81 -14.87 -55.35 -4.99
CA THR A 81 -14.84 -55.64 -3.56
C THR A 81 -15.94 -56.65 -3.23
N ASP A 82 -15.56 -57.90 -3.00
CA ASP A 82 -16.48 -59.02 -2.77
C ASP A 82 -16.64 -59.40 -1.27
N TYR A 83 -15.72 -58.96 -0.39
CA TYR A 83 -15.86 -59.02 1.06
C TYR A 83 -15.14 -57.87 1.81
N SER A 84 -15.42 -57.74 3.10
CA SER A 84 -14.79 -56.74 3.98
C SER A 84 -13.30 -57.00 4.15
N GLY A 85 -12.46 -56.14 3.58
CA GLY A 85 -11.00 -56.27 3.59
C GLY A 85 -10.38 -56.73 2.28
N ASP A 86 -11.19 -56.89 1.23
CA ASP A 86 -10.69 -57.05 -0.14
C ASP A 86 -10.06 -55.75 -0.68
N ALA A 87 -9.22 -55.88 -1.71
CA ALA A 87 -8.64 -54.76 -2.42
C ALA A 87 -9.73 -53.89 -3.12
N PRO A 88 -9.44 -52.63 -3.46
CA PRO A 88 -10.38 -51.85 -4.26
C PRO A 88 -10.55 -52.46 -5.67
N PRO A 89 -11.72 -52.31 -6.33
CA PRO A 89 -11.90 -52.72 -7.71
C PRO A 89 -10.89 -52.00 -8.62
N GLY A 90 -10.27 -52.72 -9.55
CA GLY A 90 -9.23 -52.19 -10.44
C GLY A 90 -7.84 -52.11 -9.80
N GLU A 91 -7.63 -52.57 -8.57
CA GLU A 91 -6.28 -52.71 -7.99
C GLU A 91 -5.42 -53.65 -8.85
N ILE A 92 -4.15 -53.32 -9.06
CA ILE A 92 -3.20 -54.13 -9.85
C ILE A 92 -2.06 -54.62 -8.95
N THR A 93 -1.81 -55.93 -8.96
CA THR A 93 -0.61 -56.52 -8.34
C THR A 93 0.29 -57.12 -9.40
N GLN A 94 1.54 -56.65 -9.48
CA GLN A 94 2.58 -57.31 -10.28
C GLN A 94 3.21 -58.48 -9.50
N MET A 95 3.18 -59.66 -10.12
CA MET A 95 3.66 -60.93 -9.58
C MET A 95 5.03 -61.29 -10.18
N VAL A 96 5.11 -61.48 -11.51
CA VAL A 96 6.38 -61.70 -12.24
C VAL A 96 6.85 -60.40 -12.89
N ARG A 97 8.15 -60.13 -12.79
CA ARG A 97 8.77 -58.97 -13.46
C ARG A 97 8.72 -59.15 -14.97
N GLU A 98 8.46 -58.07 -15.69
CA GLU A 98 8.37 -58.05 -17.15
C GLU A 98 9.65 -58.52 -17.86
N ALA A 99 10.83 -58.43 -17.21
CA ALA A 99 12.09 -58.96 -17.76
C ALA A 99 12.15 -60.50 -17.84
N TYR A 100 11.19 -61.20 -17.24
CA TYR A 100 11.08 -62.66 -17.21
C TYR A 100 9.81 -63.12 -17.92
N TYR A 101 9.62 -64.45 -18.01
CA TYR A 101 8.49 -65.03 -18.73
C TYR A 101 7.66 -65.93 -17.81
N ALA A 102 6.47 -65.46 -17.44
CA ALA A 102 5.56 -66.16 -16.54
C ALA A 102 5.04 -67.50 -17.14
N TRP A 103 4.54 -68.41 -16.31
CA TRP A 103 4.14 -69.77 -16.68
C TRP A 103 2.63 -70.00 -16.48
N HIS A 104 1.81 -69.64 -17.48
CA HIS A 104 0.33 -69.67 -17.39
C HIS A 104 -0.42 -69.97 -18.70
N ALA A 105 0.22 -69.96 -19.87
CA ALA A 105 -0.41 -70.17 -21.17
C ALA A 105 0.36 -71.13 -22.09
N GLY A 106 0.89 -72.21 -21.54
CA GLY A 106 1.53 -73.27 -22.32
C GLY A 106 2.73 -72.78 -23.13
N CYS A 107 2.77 -73.07 -24.44
CA CYS A 107 3.90 -72.67 -25.27
C CYS A 107 3.95 -71.14 -25.53
N TRP A 108 2.87 -70.41 -25.28
CA TRP A 108 2.83 -68.96 -25.47
C TRP A 108 3.62 -68.19 -24.41
N ASN A 109 3.90 -68.80 -23.25
CA ASN A 109 4.59 -68.19 -22.11
C ASN A 109 5.83 -67.35 -22.48
N LYS A 110 6.65 -67.84 -23.42
CA LYS A 110 7.90 -67.19 -23.83
C LYS A 110 7.75 -66.06 -24.84
N TRP A 111 6.52 -65.71 -25.20
CA TRP A 111 6.20 -64.79 -26.30
C TRP A 111 5.26 -63.65 -25.91
N MET A 112 4.79 -63.57 -24.66
CA MET A 112 3.65 -62.71 -24.32
C MET A 112 3.66 -62.21 -22.88
N PHE A 113 2.81 -61.21 -22.60
CA PHE A 113 2.41 -60.80 -21.26
C PHE A 113 1.04 -61.36 -20.90
N GLY A 114 0.89 -61.77 -19.64
CA GLY A 114 -0.38 -62.27 -19.10
C GLY A 114 -0.93 -61.40 -18.01
N THR A 115 -2.23 -61.10 -18.07
CA THR A 115 -2.96 -60.38 -17.02
C THR A 115 -4.18 -61.19 -16.60
N GLU A 116 -4.19 -61.63 -15.36
CA GLU A 116 -5.29 -62.35 -14.70
C GLU A 116 -6.27 -61.35 -14.10
N HIS A 117 -7.55 -61.45 -14.48
CA HIS A 117 -8.62 -60.62 -13.94
C HIS A 117 -9.46 -61.44 -12.99
N GLU A 118 -9.75 -60.88 -11.82
CA GLU A 118 -10.66 -61.53 -10.89
C GLU A 118 -12.04 -61.68 -11.53
N GLY A 119 -12.54 -62.90 -11.49
CA GLY A 119 -13.84 -63.20 -12.06
C GLY A 119 -14.05 -64.67 -12.34
N PHE A 120 -15.16 -64.91 -13.02
CA PHE A 120 -15.56 -66.22 -13.51
C PHE A 120 -16.12 -66.03 -14.92
N ALA A 121 -15.58 -66.73 -15.92
CA ALA A 121 -15.90 -66.56 -17.34
C ALA A 121 -17.39 -66.76 -17.68
N SER A 122 -18.13 -67.42 -16.78
CA SER A 122 -19.57 -67.67 -16.89
C SER A 122 -20.47 -66.59 -16.27
N ASN A 123 -19.91 -65.51 -15.71
CA ASN A 123 -20.68 -64.50 -14.99
C ASN A 123 -20.20 -63.05 -15.29
N PRO A 124 -21.00 -62.24 -16.02
CA PRO A 124 -20.62 -60.87 -16.38
C PRO A 124 -20.45 -59.91 -15.19
N ALA A 125 -21.02 -60.23 -14.02
CA ALA A 125 -21.01 -59.34 -12.86
C ALA A 125 -19.63 -59.12 -12.23
N TRP A 126 -18.61 -59.85 -12.69
CA TRP A 126 -17.23 -59.70 -12.25
C TRP A 126 -16.44 -58.67 -13.06
N TYR A 127 -16.86 -58.39 -14.30
CA TYR A 127 -16.15 -57.47 -15.17
C TYR A 127 -16.63 -56.04 -14.98
N THR A 128 -16.13 -55.40 -13.92
CA THR A 128 -16.50 -54.03 -13.57
C THR A 128 -15.79 -52.99 -14.43
N GLU A 129 -16.37 -51.78 -14.50
CA GLU A 129 -15.75 -50.65 -15.20
C GLU A 129 -14.35 -50.31 -14.64
N ALA A 130 -14.19 -50.34 -13.32
CA ALA A 130 -12.90 -50.06 -12.69
C ALA A 130 -11.81 -51.06 -13.11
N MET A 131 -12.17 -52.35 -13.23
CA MET A 131 -11.28 -53.39 -13.72
C MET A 131 -10.91 -53.17 -15.19
N TYR A 132 -11.89 -52.85 -16.06
CA TYR A 132 -11.63 -52.53 -17.47
C TYR A 132 -10.68 -51.33 -17.62
N GLN A 133 -10.92 -50.24 -16.87
CA GLN A 133 -10.11 -49.02 -16.91
C GLN A 133 -8.66 -49.27 -16.49
N SER A 134 -8.45 -49.88 -15.32
CA SER A 134 -7.12 -50.19 -14.81
C SER A 134 -6.36 -51.15 -15.72
N SER A 135 -7.03 -52.21 -16.18
CA SER A 135 -6.42 -53.18 -17.09
C SER A 135 -6.09 -52.55 -18.45
N ALA A 136 -6.96 -51.72 -19.01
CA ALA A 136 -6.72 -51.07 -20.29
C ALA A 136 -5.50 -50.14 -20.24
N LEU A 137 -5.29 -49.42 -19.13
CA LEU A 137 -4.09 -48.62 -18.89
C LEU A 137 -2.82 -49.49 -18.83
N LEU A 138 -2.88 -50.62 -18.12
CA LEU A 138 -1.79 -51.59 -18.06
C LEU A 138 -1.47 -52.15 -19.45
N GLN A 139 -2.47 -52.59 -20.22
CA GLN A 139 -2.24 -53.13 -21.56
C GLN A 139 -1.68 -52.06 -22.50
N ARG A 140 -2.16 -50.83 -22.42
CA ARG A 140 -1.61 -49.71 -23.19
C ARG A 140 -0.13 -49.49 -22.86
N HIS A 141 0.24 -49.49 -21.58
CA HIS A 141 1.62 -49.37 -21.12
C HIS A 141 2.52 -50.47 -21.67
N LEU A 142 2.11 -51.73 -21.55
CA LEU A 142 2.85 -52.88 -22.08
C LEU A 142 2.98 -52.81 -23.60
N CYS A 143 1.92 -52.40 -24.29
CA CYS A 143 1.94 -52.25 -25.73
C CYS A 143 2.95 -51.18 -26.19
N ASP A 144 2.91 -50.01 -25.55
CA ASP A 144 3.80 -48.91 -25.87
C ASP A 144 5.27 -49.21 -25.56
N ASN A 145 5.56 -49.86 -24.43
CA ASN A 145 6.94 -50.13 -24.01
C ASN A 145 7.62 -51.25 -24.82
N TYR A 146 6.85 -52.25 -25.27
CA TYR A 146 7.39 -53.41 -25.98
C TYR A 146 7.10 -53.39 -27.48
N GLY A 147 6.51 -52.30 -27.99
CA GLY A 147 6.24 -52.12 -29.41
C GLY A 147 5.16 -53.06 -29.95
N ILE A 148 4.21 -53.46 -29.10
CA ILE A 148 3.09 -54.34 -29.45
C ILE A 148 1.95 -53.48 -30.01
N PRO A 149 1.41 -53.75 -31.21
CA PRO A 149 0.27 -53.02 -31.75
C PRO A 149 -0.99 -53.14 -30.86
N LYS A 150 -1.74 -52.04 -30.70
CA LYS A 150 -2.97 -51.99 -29.88
C LYS A 150 -4.20 -52.43 -30.69
N ASP A 151 -4.20 -53.67 -31.14
CA ASP A 151 -5.29 -54.26 -31.92
C ASP A 151 -5.71 -55.63 -31.38
N ARG A 152 -6.77 -56.22 -31.94
CA ARG A 152 -7.27 -57.54 -31.53
C ARG A 152 -6.46 -58.73 -32.06
N ASN A 153 -5.39 -58.51 -32.82
CA ASN A 153 -4.42 -59.56 -33.11
C ASN A 153 -3.36 -59.68 -32.01
N HIS A 154 -3.14 -58.62 -31.24
CA HIS A 154 -2.05 -58.55 -30.26
C HIS A 154 -2.52 -58.33 -28.81
N VAL A 155 -3.72 -57.82 -28.56
CA VAL A 155 -4.37 -57.90 -27.24
C VAL A 155 -5.49 -58.91 -27.35
N ILE A 156 -5.32 -60.09 -26.76
CA ILE A 156 -6.11 -61.29 -27.06
C ILE A 156 -6.67 -61.97 -25.82
N ALA A 157 -7.72 -62.77 -26.02
CA ALA A 157 -8.21 -63.72 -25.02
C ALA A 157 -7.23 -64.91 -24.92
N HIS A 158 -7.19 -65.58 -23.77
CA HIS A 158 -6.60 -66.92 -23.71
C HIS A 158 -7.32 -67.90 -24.67
N GLY A 159 -8.66 -67.78 -24.73
CA GLY A 159 -9.51 -68.51 -25.67
C GLY A 159 -9.35 -68.14 -27.16
N GLN A 160 -8.47 -67.21 -27.53
CA GLN A 160 -8.28 -66.76 -28.91
C GLN A 160 -7.87 -67.89 -29.87
N LYS A 161 -7.29 -68.98 -29.35
CA LYS A 161 -6.98 -70.20 -30.12
C LYS A 161 -8.18 -70.84 -30.82
N LEU A 162 -9.41 -70.54 -30.39
CA LEU A 162 -10.64 -71.03 -31.02
C LEU A 162 -11.03 -70.22 -32.26
N VAL A 163 -10.35 -69.09 -32.52
CA VAL A 163 -10.63 -68.20 -33.65
C VAL A 163 -9.69 -68.54 -34.81
N SER A 164 -10.20 -69.29 -35.79
CA SER A 164 -9.42 -69.80 -36.93
C SER A 164 -8.71 -68.70 -37.74
N GLY A 165 -9.35 -67.53 -37.89
CA GLY A 165 -8.75 -66.36 -38.56
C GLY A 165 -7.53 -65.82 -37.82
N TRP A 166 -7.57 -65.79 -36.49
CA TRP A 166 -6.44 -65.37 -35.68
C TRP A 166 -5.31 -66.41 -35.70
N CYS A 167 -5.62 -67.71 -35.63
CA CYS A 167 -4.58 -68.76 -35.77
C CYS A 167 -3.87 -68.70 -37.12
N SER A 168 -4.60 -68.38 -38.20
CA SER A 168 -4.02 -68.21 -39.53
C SER A 168 -3.08 -67.00 -39.58
N TRP A 169 -3.48 -65.89 -38.95
CA TRP A 169 -2.64 -64.70 -38.80
C TRP A 169 -1.39 -64.99 -37.96
N LEU A 170 -1.55 -65.66 -36.81
CA LEU A 170 -0.44 -66.00 -35.91
C LEU A 170 0.59 -66.90 -36.59
N ALA A 171 0.15 -67.92 -37.33
CA ALA A 171 1.05 -68.80 -38.07
C ALA A 171 1.84 -68.06 -39.17
N GLY A 172 1.29 -66.98 -39.71
CA GLY A 172 1.98 -66.11 -40.68
C GLY A 172 2.93 -65.11 -40.03
N ALA A 173 2.49 -64.45 -38.95
CA ALA A 173 3.25 -63.41 -38.25
C ALA A 173 4.38 -64.01 -37.38
N TYR A 174 4.09 -65.13 -36.71
CA TYR A 174 4.99 -65.80 -35.78
C TYR A 174 4.94 -67.34 -35.97
N PRO A 175 5.56 -67.89 -37.03
CA PRO A 175 5.44 -69.31 -37.39
C PRO A 175 5.93 -70.31 -36.33
N SER A 176 6.75 -69.84 -35.37
CA SER A 176 7.29 -70.64 -34.27
C SER A 176 6.32 -70.81 -33.10
N ILE A 177 5.16 -70.14 -33.12
CA ILE A 177 4.15 -70.21 -32.08
C ILE A 177 3.03 -71.14 -32.52
N ASP A 178 2.85 -72.25 -31.82
CA ASP A 178 1.70 -73.12 -32.02
C ASP A 178 0.43 -72.48 -31.46
N CYS A 179 -0.57 -72.23 -32.30
CA CYS A 179 -1.84 -71.64 -31.89
C CYS A 179 -2.62 -72.55 -30.92
N TYR A 180 -2.42 -73.86 -30.97
CA TYR A 180 -3.26 -74.84 -30.27
C TYR A 180 -2.64 -75.37 -28.97
N CYS A 181 -1.48 -74.83 -28.57
CA CYS A 181 -0.69 -75.35 -27.45
C CYS A 181 -1.20 -74.96 -26.04
N ASN A 182 -2.44 -74.49 -25.93
CA ASN A 182 -3.11 -74.23 -24.65
C ASN A 182 -4.55 -74.81 -24.66
N SER A 183 -5.12 -75.05 -23.47
CA SER A 183 -6.47 -75.63 -23.31
C SER A 183 -7.53 -74.65 -22.80
N HIS A 184 -7.17 -73.39 -22.55
CA HIS A 184 -7.99 -72.41 -21.84
C HIS A 184 -8.99 -71.70 -22.76
N THR A 185 -10.01 -71.09 -22.16
CA THR A 185 -11.12 -70.42 -22.87
C THR A 185 -11.54 -69.07 -22.26
N ASP A 186 -10.91 -68.64 -21.18
CA ASP A 186 -11.10 -67.35 -20.53
C ASP A 186 -10.64 -66.16 -21.42
N PRO A 187 -11.16 -64.93 -21.20
CA PRO A 187 -12.13 -64.50 -20.17
C PRO A 187 -13.61 -64.81 -20.53
N GLY A 188 -13.84 -65.65 -21.53
CA GLY A 188 -15.19 -66.10 -21.89
C GLY A 188 -16.04 -65.07 -22.63
N PRO A 189 -17.34 -65.35 -22.82
CA PRO A 189 -18.22 -64.60 -23.72
C PRO A 189 -18.68 -63.25 -23.16
N TYR A 190 -18.50 -63.00 -21.87
CA TYR A 190 -19.00 -61.80 -21.20
C TYR A 190 -17.98 -60.66 -21.14
N TRP A 191 -16.74 -60.90 -21.57
CA TRP A 191 -15.75 -59.85 -21.71
C TRP A 191 -16.11 -58.94 -22.89
N ASP A 192 -16.35 -57.66 -22.63
CA ASP A 192 -16.67 -56.66 -23.64
C ASP A 192 -15.39 -56.20 -24.33
N TRP A 193 -15.08 -56.88 -25.43
CA TRP A 193 -13.91 -56.57 -26.24
C TRP A 193 -13.98 -55.20 -26.91
N ASN A 194 -15.16 -54.70 -27.27
CA ASN A 194 -15.27 -53.40 -27.92
C ASN A 194 -14.95 -52.30 -26.91
N HIS A 195 -15.61 -52.33 -25.75
CA HIS A 195 -15.34 -51.39 -24.66
C HIS A 195 -13.89 -51.44 -24.19
N PHE A 196 -13.35 -52.64 -23.97
CA PHE A 196 -11.96 -52.78 -23.54
C PHE A 196 -10.96 -52.26 -24.57
N MET A 197 -11.19 -52.51 -25.87
CA MET A 197 -10.33 -51.98 -26.92
C MET A 197 -10.50 -50.46 -27.09
N ASP A 198 -11.70 -49.91 -26.97
CA ASP A 198 -11.91 -48.45 -26.96
C ASP A 198 -11.14 -47.78 -25.82
N LEU A 199 -11.10 -48.43 -24.64
CA LEU A 199 -10.30 -47.96 -23.51
C LEU A 199 -8.78 -48.10 -23.73
N ILE A 200 -8.30 -49.11 -24.46
CA ILE A 200 -6.87 -49.28 -24.82
C ILE A 200 -6.46 -48.30 -25.93
N ILE A 201 -7.34 -48.05 -26.90
CA ILE A 201 -7.09 -47.16 -28.05
C ILE A 201 -7.24 -45.69 -27.65
N GLY A 202 -8.27 -45.34 -26.87
CA GLY A 202 -8.58 -44.00 -26.33
C GLY A 202 -9.63 -43.21 -27.14
N GLY A 203 -10.48 -42.41 -26.45
CA GLY A 203 -11.58 -41.59 -27.01
C GLY A 203 -11.42 -40.07 -26.81
N THR A 204 -12.46 -39.27 -26.99
CA THR A 204 -12.36 -37.79 -27.13
C THR A 204 -11.85 -37.06 -25.87
N ASP A 205 -10.83 -36.22 -26.03
CA ASP A 205 -10.37 -35.28 -25.01
C ASP A 205 -11.39 -34.16 -24.80
N ASN A 206 -11.80 -33.93 -23.55
CA ASN A 206 -12.67 -32.81 -23.19
C ASN A 206 -12.38 -32.33 -21.76
N ALA A 207 -12.59 -31.04 -21.50
CA ALA A 207 -12.40 -30.43 -20.18
C ALA A 207 -13.48 -29.39 -19.88
N ALA A 208 -13.90 -29.28 -18.61
CA ALA A 208 -14.78 -28.23 -18.12
C ALA A 208 -14.12 -27.43 -16.98
N PHE A 209 -14.40 -26.13 -16.89
CA PHE A 209 -13.92 -25.29 -15.80
C PHE A 209 -14.66 -25.59 -14.49
N VAL A 210 -13.92 -25.65 -13.38
CA VAL A 210 -14.49 -25.82 -12.03
C VAL A 210 -14.28 -24.56 -11.19
N SER A 211 -13.03 -24.13 -11.01
CA SER A 211 -12.70 -22.98 -10.15
C SER A 211 -11.33 -22.40 -10.48
N GLN A 212 -11.08 -21.18 -9.99
CA GLN A 212 -9.76 -20.55 -10.01
C GLN A 212 -9.47 -19.83 -8.70
N THR A 213 -8.19 -19.72 -8.31
CA THR A 213 -7.80 -19.09 -7.03
C THR A 213 -7.76 -17.57 -7.07
N VAL A 214 -7.54 -16.96 -8.24
CA VAL A 214 -7.55 -15.50 -8.42
C VAL A 214 -8.88 -15.09 -9.04
N ALA A 215 -9.64 -14.25 -8.37
CA ALA A 215 -10.91 -13.74 -8.90
C ALA A 215 -10.67 -12.76 -10.06
N ASN A 216 -11.57 -12.72 -11.03
CA ASN A 216 -11.54 -11.72 -12.10
C ASN A 216 -11.65 -10.30 -11.53
N GLY A 217 -10.89 -9.37 -12.08
CA GLY A 217 -10.79 -7.99 -11.64
C GLY A 217 -9.82 -7.73 -10.48
N THR A 218 -9.15 -8.78 -9.96
CA THR A 218 -8.12 -8.63 -8.92
C THR A 218 -7.03 -7.65 -9.38
N SER A 219 -6.63 -6.74 -8.48
CA SER A 219 -5.64 -5.70 -8.79
C SER A 219 -4.25 -6.06 -8.28
N PHE A 220 -3.24 -5.84 -9.11
CA PHE A 220 -1.83 -6.05 -8.80
C PHE A 220 -1.01 -4.79 -9.08
N SER A 221 0.13 -4.64 -8.41
CA SER A 221 1.11 -3.60 -8.73
C SER A 221 1.86 -3.95 -10.03
N PRO A 222 2.35 -2.95 -10.79
CA PRO A 222 3.18 -3.19 -11.95
C PRO A 222 4.38 -4.10 -11.64
N GLY A 223 4.57 -5.16 -12.44
CA GLY A 223 5.67 -6.11 -12.25
C GLY A 223 5.52 -7.06 -11.05
N GLN A 224 4.40 -7.04 -10.34
CA GLN A 224 4.15 -7.94 -9.21
C GLN A 224 3.98 -9.39 -9.68
N GLY A 225 4.73 -10.32 -9.08
CA GLY A 225 4.52 -11.76 -9.26
C GLY A 225 3.25 -12.25 -8.54
N PHE A 226 2.50 -13.14 -9.18
CA PHE A 226 1.33 -13.80 -8.62
C PHE A 226 1.17 -15.21 -9.19
N SER A 227 0.31 -16.04 -8.58
CA SER A 227 0.00 -17.38 -9.10
C SER A 227 -1.50 -17.60 -9.12
N CYS A 228 -2.02 -18.09 -10.25
CA CYS A 228 -3.40 -18.52 -10.37
C CYS A 228 -3.44 -20.03 -10.58
N THR A 229 -4.23 -20.72 -9.75
CA THR A 229 -4.50 -22.15 -9.90
C THR A 229 -5.86 -22.31 -10.53
N TRP A 230 -5.93 -22.96 -11.68
CA TRP A 230 -7.18 -23.38 -12.32
C TRP A 230 -7.47 -24.83 -12.00
N THR A 231 -8.71 -25.11 -11.60
CA THR A 231 -9.24 -26.46 -11.45
C THR A 231 -10.09 -26.80 -12.66
N MET A 232 -9.69 -27.84 -13.39
CA MET A 232 -10.35 -28.34 -14.59
C MET A 232 -10.89 -29.74 -14.31
N ASN A 233 -12.13 -30.02 -14.73
CA ASN A 233 -12.74 -31.34 -14.67
C ASN A 233 -12.52 -32.07 -15.99
N ASN A 234 -12.11 -33.33 -15.93
CA ASN A 234 -12.11 -34.22 -17.07
C ASN A 234 -13.53 -34.70 -17.33
N ASN A 235 -14.23 -34.07 -18.26
CA ASN A 235 -15.56 -34.49 -18.71
C ASN A 235 -15.52 -35.21 -20.07
N GLY A 236 -14.34 -35.67 -20.49
CA GLY A 236 -14.14 -36.53 -21.65
C GLY A 236 -14.11 -38.01 -21.27
N THR A 237 -13.73 -38.86 -22.22
CA THR A 237 -13.60 -40.31 -21.99
C THR A 237 -12.15 -40.79 -21.87
N THR A 238 -11.18 -39.93 -22.20
CA THR A 238 -9.75 -40.23 -22.07
C THR A 238 -9.20 -39.78 -20.72
N THR A 239 -8.51 -40.69 -20.04
CA THR A 239 -7.70 -40.37 -18.86
C THR A 239 -6.56 -39.44 -19.24
N TRP A 240 -6.48 -38.28 -18.59
CA TRP A 240 -5.37 -37.36 -18.76
C TRP A 240 -4.14 -37.92 -18.06
N ILE A 241 -3.06 -38.15 -18.79
CA ILE A 241 -1.81 -38.70 -18.25
C ILE A 241 -0.83 -37.58 -17.91
N ALA A 242 -0.33 -37.57 -16.68
CA ALA A 242 0.76 -36.72 -16.25
C ALA A 242 2.08 -37.31 -16.78
N ASN A 243 2.88 -36.51 -17.48
CA ASN A 243 4.14 -37.01 -18.05
C ASN A 243 5.23 -35.94 -18.07
N GLY A 244 5.69 -35.50 -16.89
CA GLY A 244 6.94 -34.74 -16.69
C GLY A 244 7.22 -33.51 -17.59
N GLY A 245 6.22 -32.98 -18.32
CA GLY A 245 6.37 -31.90 -19.31
C GLY A 245 5.77 -32.17 -20.70
N ASN A 246 5.58 -33.44 -21.11
CA ASN A 246 4.99 -33.83 -22.41
C ASN A 246 3.61 -34.52 -22.29
N GLY A 247 3.05 -34.54 -21.07
CA GLY A 247 1.69 -35.03 -20.81
C GLY A 247 0.63 -33.95 -21.01
N TYR A 248 -0.56 -34.19 -20.47
CA TYR A 248 -1.64 -33.21 -20.51
C TYR A 248 -1.26 -31.94 -19.71
N THR A 249 -1.54 -30.78 -20.29
CA THR A 249 -1.09 -29.48 -19.78
C THR A 249 -2.19 -28.42 -19.90
N LEU A 250 -2.10 -27.33 -19.14
CA LEU A 250 -2.94 -26.14 -19.28
C LEU A 250 -2.08 -24.99 -19.81
N ASN A 251 -2.26 -24.60 -21.07
CA ASN A 251 -1.33 -23.68 -21.73
C ASN A 251 -2.02 -22.40 -22.19
N TYR A 252 -1.20 -21.35 -22.33
CA TYR A 252 -1.60 -20.07 -22.87
C TYR A 252 -2.13 -20.22 -24.30
N VAL A 253 -3.27 -19.58 -24.60
CA VAL A 253 -3.88 -19.57 -25.94
C VAL A 253 -4.19 -18.18 -26.46
N SER A 254 -4.48 -17.20 -25.60
CA SER A 254 -4.83 -15.83 -26.03
C SER A 254 -4.65 -14.77 -24.96
N GLY A 255 -4.64 -13.50 -25.37
CA GLY A 255 -4.55 -12.36 -24.48
C GLY A 255 -3.11 -11.94 -24.17
N THR A 256 -2.83 -11.58 -22.92
CA THR A 256 -1.48 -11.25 -22.46
C THR A 256 -0.94 -12.42 -21.66
N GLN A 257 0.18 -13.01 -22.09
CA GLN A 257 0.75 -14.20 -21.44
C GLN A 257 1.23 -13.93 -20.00
N MET A 258 1.54 -12.67 -19.65
CA MET A 258 1.96 -12.28 -18.28
C MET A 258 3.12 -13.13 -17.73
N GLY A 259 4.02 -13.59 -18.61
CA GLY A 259 5.13 -14.46 -18.22
C GLY A 259 4.72 -15.88 -17.80
N ALA A 260 3.47 -16.30 -18.02
CA ALA A 260 3.03 -17.67 -17.80
C ALA A 260 3.92 -18.65 -18.59
N PRO A 261 4.39 -19.75 -17.97
CA PRO A 261 5.11 -20.79 -18.69
C PRO A 261 4.29 -21.35 -19.86
N THR A 262 4.98 -21.73 -20.93
CA THR A 262 4.35 -22.30 -22.14
C THR A 262 3.79 -23.71 -21.93
N VAL A 263 4.26 -24.40 -20.87
CA VAL A 263 3.88 -25.77 -20.52
C VAL A 263 3.58 -25.80 -19.03
N ASN A 264 2.31 -26.05 -18.65
CA ASN A 264 1.90 -26.19 -17.25
C ASN A 264 1.26 -27.57 -17.05
N ALA A 265 2.07 -28.55 -16.66
CA ALA A 265 1.65 -29.95 -16.56
C ALA A 265 0.66 -30.19 -15.42
N ILE A 266 -0.27 -31.14 -15.63
CA ILE A 266 -1.09 -31.69 -14.55
C ILE A 266 -0.20 -32.46 -13.56
N CYS A 267 -0.59 -32.48 -12.28
CA CYS A 267 0.21 -33.06 -11.21
C CYS A 267 0.15 -34.59 -11.10
N CYS A 268 -0.90 -35.22 -11.65
CA CYS A 268 -1.13 -36.67 -11.63
C CYS A 268 -2.11 -37.07 -12.73
N ASN A 269 -2.27 -38.38 -12.95
CA ASN A 269 -3.25 -38.91 -13.90
C ASN A 269 -4.68 -38.58 -13.44
N VAL A 270 -5.53 -38.13 -14.36
CA VAL A 270 -6.91 -37.72 -14.07
C VAL A 270 -7.87 -38.47 -15.00
N GLY A 271 -8.54 -39.49 -14.46
CA GLY A 271 -9.56 -40.24 -15.19
C GLY A 271 -10.84 -39.43 -15.47
N PRO A 272 -11.75 -39.95 -16.31
CA PRO A 272 -13.06 -39.35 -16.54
C PRO A 272 -13.80 -39.02 -15.24
N GLY A 273 -14.41 -37.84 -15.17
CA GLY A 273 -15.07 -37.27 -14.00
C GLY A 273 -14.12 -36.65 -12.95
N GLY A 274 -12.81 -36.89 -13.05
CA GLY A 274 -11.81 -36.38 -12.10
C GLY A 274 -11.49 -34.89 -12.28
N ASN A 275 -10.85 -34.28 -11.26
CA ASN A 275 -10.40 -32.89 -11.32
C ASN A 275 -8.87 -32.81 -11.30
N SER A 276 -8.32 -31.83 -12.03
CA SER A 276 -6.91 -31.43 -11.95
C SER A 276 -6.80 -29.96 -11.53
N SER A 277 -5.93 -29.64 -10.58
CA SER A 277 -5.61 -28.27 -10.17
C SER A 277 -4.20 -27.90 -10.64
N ILE A 278 -4.09 -26.93 -11.55
CA ILE A 278 -2.83 -26.52 -12.18
C ILE A 278 -2.49 -25.08 -11.77
N GLY A 279 -1.41 -24.91 -11.00
CA GLY A 279 -0.90 -23.62 -10.57
C GLY A 279 0.04 -23.00 -11.59
N VAL A 280 -0.23 -21.75 -11.99
CA VAL A 280 0.56 -21.03 -13.00
C VAL A 280 1.09 -19.73 -12.39
N GLY A 281 2.42 -19.65 -12.27
CA GLY A 281 3.11 -18.42 -11.89
C GLY A 281 3.11 -17.41 -13.03
N MET A 282 2.77 -16.16 -12.72
CA MET A 282 2.67 -15.04 -13.65
C MET A 282 3.26 -13.77 -13.03
N THR A 283 3.50 -12.77 -13.86
CA THR A 283 3.94 -11.42 -13.47
C THR A 283 3.02 -10.39 -14.11
N ALA A 284 2.43 -9.53 -13.29
CA ALA A 284 1.60 -8.42 -13.75
C ALA A 284 2.41 -7.51 -14.69
N PRO A 285 1.86 -7.08 -15.84
CA PRO A 285 2.54 -6.16 -16.75
C PRO A 285 3.05 -4.90 -16.04
N SER A 286 4.13 -4.30 -16.55
CA SER A 286 4.73 -3.08 -15.97
C SER A 286 3.94 -1.81 -16.25
N THR A 287 2.98 -1.86 -17.17
CA THR A 287 2.13 -0.72 -17.53
C THR A 287 0.75 -0.88 -16.89
N PRO A 288 0.23 0.11 -16.16
CA PRO A 288 -1.13 0.07 -15.64
C PRO A 288 -2.18 -0.16 -16.73
N GLY A 289 -3.20 -0.96 -16.44
CA GLY A 289 -4.23 -1.34 -17.42
C GLY A 289 -5.00 -2.59 -17.02
N SER A 290 -6.00 -2.97 -17.82
CA SER A 290 -6.70 -4.24 -17.66
C SER A 290 -6.12 -5.28 -18.63
N TYR A 291 -5.82 -6.46 -18.12
CA TYR A 291 -5.18 -7.53 -18.88
C TYR A 291 -5.96 -8.82 -18.71
N THR A 292 -6.13 -9.55 -19.81
CA THR A 292 -6.78 -10.86 -19.80
C THR A 292 -5.80 -11.89 -20.32
N ILE A 293 -5.73 -13.04 -19.67
CA ILE A 293 -5.05 -14.25 -20.17
C ILE A 293 -6.09 -15.33 -20.41
N GLY A 294 -6.03 -15.96 -21.58
CA GLY A 294 -6.78 -17.16 -21.93
C GLY A 294 -5.90 -18.39 -21.83
N MET A 295 -6.38 -19.42 -21.14
CA MET A 295 -5.71 -20.71 -20.98
C MET A 295 -6.63 -21.84 -21.44
N GLN A 296 -6.08 -22.92 -21.97
CA GLN A 296 -6.86 -24.09 -22.39
C GLN A 296 -6.07 -25.39 -22.21
N MET A 297 -6.78 -26.48 -21.92
CA MET A 297 -6.16 -27.80 -21.81
C MET A 297 -5.58 -28.24 -23.15
N ASN A 298 -4.43 -28.90 -23.11
CA ASN A 298 -3.68 -29.35 -24.27
C ASN A 298 -3.24 -30.81 -24.02
N ASN A 299 -3.47 -31.68 -25.01
CA ASN A 299 -3.15 -33.10 -24.92
C ASN A 299 -1.68 -33.38 -25.23
N SER A 300 -1.25 -34.65 -25.14
CA SER A 300 0.15 -35.03 -25.36
C SER A 300 0.64 -34.81 -26.80
N ALA A 301 -0.27 -34.63 -27.77
CA ALA A 301 0.04 -34.30 -29.16
C ALA A 301 0.12 -32.79 -29.42
N GLY A 302 -0.10 -31.95 -28.40
CA GLY A 302 -0.08 -30.49 -28.55
C GLY A 302 -1.40 -29.88 -29.04
N ALA A 303 -2.48 -30.67 -29.17
CA ALA A 303 -3.79 -30.18 -29.54
C ALA A 303 -4.59 -29.64 -28.34
N PHE A 304 -5.09 -28.42 -28.46
CA PHE A 304 -6.00 -27.81 -27.48
C PHE A 304 -7.38 -28.47 -27.50
N PHE A 305 -7.98 -28.67 -26.33
CA PHE A 305 -9.30 -29.29 -26.18
C PHE A 305 -10.08 -28.71 -25.00
N GLY A 306 -11.38 -29.00 -24.94
CA GLY A 306 -12.26 -28.58 -23.86
C GLY A 306 -12.49 -27.08 -23.76
N GLN A 307 -13.05 -26.64 -22.63
CA GLN A 307 -13.36 -25.25 -22.34
C GLN A 307 -12.08 -24.41 -22.17
N GLN A 308 -11.98 -23.30 -22.91
CA GLN A 308 -11.01 -22.24 -22.62
C GLN A 308 -11.43 -21.45 -21.37
N VAL A 309 -10.49 -21.23 -20.45
CA VAL A 309 -10.67 -20.39 -19.26
C VAL A 309 -9.99 -19.06 -19.45
N SER A 310 -10.44 -18.03 -18.74
CA SER A 310 -9.85 -16.69 -18.80
C SER A 310 -9.75 -16.06 -17.42
N LEU A 311 -8.63 -15.39 -17.17
CA LEU A 311 -8.43 -14.54 -16.01
C LEU A 311 -8.24 -13.10 -16.46
N ASN A 312 -9.08 -12.20 -15.96
CA ASN A 312 -8.91 -10.76 -16.10
C ASN A 312 -8.33 -10.17 -14.80
N ILE A 313 -7.26 -9.39 -14.93
CA ILE A 313 -6.65 -8.66 -13.82
C ILE A 313 -6.57 -7.17 -14.15
N ASN A 314 -6.40 -6.36 -13.11
CA ASN A 314 -6.07 -4.95 -13.25
C ASN A 314 -4.65 -4.70 -12.72
N VAL A 315 -3.87 -3.92 -13.46
CA VAL A 315 -2.59 -3.42 -12.99
C VAL A 315 -2.78 -1.96 -12.62
N VAL A 316 -2.55 -1.63 -11.36
CA VAL A 316 -2.73 -0.28 -10.81
C VAL A 316 -1.48 0.13 -10.05
N ASN A 317 -1.05 1.38 -10.24
CA ASN A 317 0.04 1.92 -9.44
C ASN A 317 -0.36 1.91 -7.96
N PRO A 318 0.56 1.63 -7.02
CA PRO A 318 0.27 1.81 -5.62
C PRO A 318 0.05 3.29 -5.31
N ALA A 319 -0.86 3.58 -4.38
CA ALA A 319 -1.05 4.91 -3.83
C ALA A 319 0.27 5.44 -3.23
N PRO A 320 0.50 6.78 -3.24
CA PRO A 320 1.71 7.34 -2.67
C PRO A 320 1.75 7.11 -1.16
N THR A 321 2.96 7.03 -0.59
CA THR A 321 3.15 6.90 0.86
C THR A 321 3.79 8.16 1.42
N ILE A 322 3.28 8.67 2.54
CA ILE A 322 3.88 9.79 3.25
C ILE A 322 5.03 9.28 4.11
N THR A 323 6.24 9.79 3.87
CA THR A 323 7.47 9.42 4.58
C THR A 323 7.83 10.38 5.69
N SER A 324 7.35 11.62 5.65
CA SER A 324 7.43 12.57 6.76
C SER A 324 6.20 13.47 6.83
N GLN A 325 5.67 13.62 8.04
CA GLN A 325 4.51 14.47 8.31
C GLN A 325 4.94 15.94 8.47
N PRO A 326 4.04 16.90 8.17
CA PRO A 326 4.33 18.30 8.48
C PRO A 326 4.34 18.51 9.99
N ALA A 327 5.23 19.37 10.47
CA ALA A 327 5.36 19.69 11.88
C ALA A 327 4.65 21.00 12.22
N ASP A 328 4.15 21.11 13.45
CA ASP A 328 3.57 22.34 13.98
C ASP A 328 4.59 23.50 13.91
N GLN A 329 4.08 24.72 13.74
CA GLN A 329 4.87 25.94 13.68
C GLN A 329 4.28 26.98 14.63
N THR A 330 5.14 27.65 15.38
CA THR A 330 4.80 28.86 16.13
C THR A 330 5.60 30.02 15.55
N LYS A 331 4.92 31.08 15.12
CA LYS A 331 5.54 32.26 14.51
C LYS A 331 4.98 33.55 15.10
N ASN A 332 5.83 34.57 15.18
CA ASN A 332 5.36 35.93 15.41
C ASN A 332 4.76 36.50 14.12
N PRO A 333 3.80 37.43 14.21
CA PRO A 333 3.29 38.12 13.03
C PRO A 333 4.41 38.73 12.19
N GLY A 334 4.33 38.55 10.88
CA GLY A 334 5.33 39.01 9.91
C GLY A 334 6.47 38.03 9.61
N GLN A 335 6.63 36.96 10.39
CA GLN A 335 7.59 35.90 10.07
C GLN A 335 7.04 34.93 9.02
N THR A 336 7.94 34.24 8.31
CA THR A 336 7.55 33.16 7.39
C THR A 336 7.33 31.85 8.14
N ALA A 337 6.20 31.19 7.90
CA ALA A 337 5.95 29.80 8.30
C ALA A 337 6.17 28.87 7.11
N THR A 338 6.80 27.71 7.35
CA THR A 338 7.05 26.71 6.32
C THR A 338 6.58 25.35 6.82
N PHE A 339 5.82 24.63 5.99
CA PHE A 339 5.39 23.26 6.23
C PHE A 339 5.91 22.36 5.10
N THR A 340 6.40 21.18 5.44
CA THR A 340 6.98 20.23 4.48
C THR A 340 6.35 18.84 4.63
N VAL A 341 6.09 18.17 3.52
CA VAL A 341 5.69 16.76 3.49
C VAL A 341 6.67 15.97 2.63
N GLY A 342 7.27 14.94 3.21
CA GLY A 342 7.99 13.92 2.45
C GLY A 342 7.02 12.86 1.95
N ALA A 343 7.12 12.50 0.68
CA ALA A 343 6.31 11.42 0.11
C ALA A 343 7.11 10.61 -0.90
N SER A 344 6.82 9.31 -0.98
CA SER A 344 7.33 8.40 -2.01
C SER A 344 6.21 8.04 -2.98
N GLY A 345 6.52 8.05 -4.28
CA GLY A 345 5.58 7.73 -5.35
C GLY A 345 4.52 8.81 -5.64
N ALA A 346 4.58 9.98 -5.00
CA ALA A 346 3.67 11.10 -5.27
C ALA A 346 4.06 11.84 -6.55
N THR A 347 3.08 12.20 -7.37
CA THR A 347 3.26 13.03 -8.56
C THR A 347 2.57 14.40 -8.44
N SER A 348 1.75 14.60 -7.41
CA SER A 348 1.08 15.88 -7.14
C SER A 348 0.86 16.09 -5.64
N TYR A 349 0.80 17.37 -5.25
CA TYR A 349 0.56 17.83 -3.88
C TYR A 349 -0.59 18.83 -3.90
N GLN A 350 -1.35 18.89 -2.81
CA GLN A 350 -2.39 19.90 -2.58
C GLN A 350 -2.48 20.21 -1.09
N TRP A 351 -1.98 21.37 -0.68
CA TRP A 351 -2.12 21.87 0.67
C TRP A 351 -3.53 22.38 0.94
N ARG A 352 -3.95 22.23 2.20
CA ARG A 352 -5.26 22.61 2.69
C ARG A 352 -5.14 23.37 4.00
N LYS A 353 -5.97 24.40 4.19
CA LYS A 353 -6.17 25.13 5.44
C LYS A 353 -7.54 24.77 6.00
N ASN A 354 -7.59 24.21 7.20
CA ASN A 354 -8.82 23.71 7.83
C ASN A 354 -9.65 22.81 6.89
N GLY A 355 -8.97 21.96 6.11
CA GLY A 355 -9.60 21.05 5.14
C GLY A 355 -9.92 21.64 3.77
N VAL A 356 -9.79 22.96 3.57
CA VAL A 356 -10.06 23.63 2.28
C VAL A 356 -8.78 23.79 1.46
N ASN A 357 -8.83 23.44 0.17
CA ASN A 357 -7.69 23.55 -0.75
C ASN A 357 -7.16 24.99 -0.83
N LEU A 358 -5.84 25.13 -0.71
CA LEU A 358 -5.14 26.39 -0.89
C LEU A 358 -4.73 26.57 -2.36
N GLY A 359 -4.80 27.81 -2.83
CA GLY A 359 -4.14 28.27 -4.05
C GLY A 359 -2.90 29.10 -3.72
N ASN A 360 -1.98 29.21 -4.67
CA ASN A 360 -0.91 30.19 -4.57
C ASN A 360 -1.48 31.61 -4.76
N GLY A 361 -1.00 32.57 -3.99
CA GLY A 361 -1.45 33.96 -4.04
C GLY A 361 -1.36 34.66 -2.68
N GLY A 362 -1.31 35.99 -2.71
CA GLY A 362 -1.11 36.79 -1.49
C GLY A 362 0.18 36.39 -0.77
N ASN A 363 0.05 35.88 0.45
CA ASN A 363 1.18 35.41 1.26
C ASN A 363 1.46 33.91 1.15
N ILE A 364 0.68 33.15 0.36
CA ILE A 364 0.80 31.70 0.20
C ILE A 364 1.56 31.35 -1.09
N SER A 365 2.55 30.46 -0.98
CA SER A 365 3.26 29.85 -2.10
C SER A 365 3.59 28.38 -1.85
N GLY A 366 3.74 27.59 -2.91
CA GLY A 366 4.00 26.14 -2.79
C GLY A 366 2.77 25.30 -2.42
N ALA A 367 1.56 25.83 -2.61
CA ALA A 367 0.31 25.14 -2.30
C ALA A 367 0.13 23.80 -3.05
N THR A 368 0.84 23.61 -4.16
CA THR A 368 0.85 22.37 -4.95
C THR A 368 2.24 21.71 -5.00
N SER A 369 3.07 21.95 -3.99
CA SER A 369 4.43 21.42 -3.88
C SER A 369 4.65 20.70 -2.55
N ALA A 370 5.77 19.99 -2.41
CA ALA A 370 6.14 19.32 -1.16
C ALA A 370 6.32 20.28 0.03
N THR A 371 6.54 21.57 -0.25
CA THR A 371 6.75 22.63 0.75
C THR A 371 5.76 23.77 0.53
N LEU A 372 4.98 24.08 1.57
CA LEU A 372 4.12 25.26 1.67
C LEU A 372 4.87 26.36 2.42
N ASN A 373 4.87 27.58 1.88
CA ASN A 373 5.37 28.77 2.54
C ASN A 373 4.24 29.78 2.73
N ILE A 374 4.15 30.31 3.94
CA ILE A 374 3.25 31.39 4.36
C ILE A 374 4.16 32.55 4.77
N ALA A 375 4.47 33.44 3.83
CA ALA A 375 5.27 34.62 4.11
C ALA A 375 4.49 35.62 4.98
N ASN A 376 5.17 36.50 5.70
CA ASN A 376 4.52 37.59 6.45
C ASN A 376 3.27 37.11 7.25
N ALA A 377 3.39 35.98 7.96
CA ALA A 377 2.23 35.30 8.55
C ALA A 377 1.45 36.22 9.48
N GLN A 378 0.12 36.20 9.38
CA GLN A 378 -0.78 37.03 10.18
C GLN A 378 -1.63 36.17 11.12
N LEU A 379 -2.31 36.79 12.09
CA LEU A 379 -3.22 36.08 13.00
C LEU A 379 -4.31 35.28 12.24
N SER A 380 -4.77 35.80 11.09
CA SER A 380 -5.72 35.12 10.22
C SER A 380 -5.17 33.83 9.57
N ASP A 381 -3.86 33.62 9.60
CA ASP A 381 -3.20 32.41 9.08
C ASP A 381 -3.14 31.29 10.11
N ALA A 382 -3.38 31.58 11.39
CA ALA A 382 -3.45 30.56 12.43
C ALA A 382 -4.57 29.55 12.12
N ALA A 383 -4.20 28.29 11.89
CA ALA A 383 -5.08 27.23 11.41
C ALA A 383 -4.37 25.87 11.46
N PHE A 384 -5.11 24.81 11.11
CA PHE A 384 -4.53 23.51 10.81
C PHE A 384 -4.25 23.36 9.31
N TYR A 385 -3.04 22.95 8.97
CA TYR A 385 -2.57 22.72 7.61
C TYR A 385 -2.33 21.23 7.37
N SER A 386 -2.83 20.71 6.26
CA SER A 386 -2.55 19.34 5.82
C SER A 386 -2.27 19.32 4.32
N CYS A 387 -1.54 18.31 3.85
CA CYS A 387 -1.31 18.10 2.42
C CYS A 387 -1.94 16.80 1.97
N VAL A 388 -2.62 16.82 0.82
CA VAL A 388 -2.97 15.60 0.08
C VAL A 388 -1.87 15.36 -0.94
N VAL A 389 -1.29 14.17 -0.91
CA VAL A 389 -0.36 13.70 -1.93
C VAL A 389 -1.05 12.66 -2.80
N ALA A 390 -0.85 12.71 -4.11
CA ALA A 390 -1.54 11.83 -5.04
C ALA A 390 -0.66 11.38 -6.20
N ASN A 391 -1.03 10.25 -6.78
CA ASN A 391 -0.58 9.74 -8.06
C ASN A 391 -1.74 9.04 -8.77
N SER A 392 -1.49 8.38 -9.90
CA SER A 392 -2.54 7.64 -10.63
C SER A 392 -3.11 6.43 -9.86
N GLY A 393 -2.42 5.97 -8.80
CA GLY A 393 -2.81 4.87 -7.92
C GLY A 393 -3.71 5.28 -6.76
N GLY A 394 -3.86 6.58 -6.51
CA GLY A 394 -4.72 7.12 -5.46
C GLY A 394 -4.10 8.31 -4.74
N SER A 395 -4.69 8.66 -3.59
CA SER A 395 -4.27 9.80 -2.79
C SER A 395 -4.24 9.48 -1.30
N VAL A 396 -3.30 10.07 -0.58
CA VAL A 396 -3.18 9.96 0.88
C VAL A 396 -3.06 11.36 1.47
N ALA A 397 -3.75 11.61 2.59
CA ALA A 397 -3.67 12.86 3.33
C ALA A 397 -2.65 12.77 4.47
N SER A 398 -1.88 13.84 4.68
CA SER A 398 -1.01 13.98 5.85
C SER A 398 -1.83 14.16 7.13
N SER A 399 -1.18 13.98 8.28
CA SER A 399 -1.69 14.56 9.53
C SER A 399 -1.76 16.09 9.41
N SER A 400 -2.60 16.70 10.23
CA SER A 400 -2.67 18.15 10.34
C SER A 400 -1.50 18.66 11.19
N ALA A 401 -0.84 19.73 10.72
CA ALA A 401 0.09 20.54 11.48
C ALA A 401 -0.57 21.87 11.86
N GLN A 402 -0.40 22.31 13.09
CA GLN A 402 -0.93 23.58 13.57
C GLN A 402 0.04 24.72 13.24
N LEU A 403 -0.47 25.81 12.64
CA LEU A 403 0.18 27.11 12.70
C LEU A 403 -0.41 27.89 13.87
N VAL A 404 0.42 28.21 14.85
CA VAL A 404 0.13 29.20 15.86
C VAL A 404 0.82 30.49 15.45
N VAL A 405 0.04 31.55 15.27
CA VAL A 405 0.56 32.91 15.12
C VAL A 405 0.21 33.68 16.38
N THR A 406 1.22 34.00 17.19
CA THR A 406 1.05 34.72 18.45
C THR A 406 2.15 35.76 18.58
N ALA A 407 1.85 36.88 19.24
CA ALA A 407 2.86 37.85 19.64
C ALA A 407 2.93 37.87 21.16
N THR A 408 4.13 37.79 21.72
CA THR A 408 4.33 38.02 23.15
C THR A 408 4.25 39.52 23.41
N ALA A 409 3.27 39.95 24.19
CA ALA A 409 3.20 41.33 24.67
C ALA A 409 4.29 41.58 25.72
N SER A 410 4.99 42.71 25.62
CA SER A 410 5.66 43.29 26.78
C SER A 410 4.63 43.64 27.86
N ALA A 411 5.11 43.70 29.10
CA ALA A 411 4.31 44.13 30.24
C ALA A 411 3.64 45.48 29.93
N VAL A 412 2.47 45.70 30.55
CA VAL A 412 1.86 47.03 30.54
C VAL A 412 2.86 47.98 31.20
N GLY A 413 3.17 49.08 30.51
CA GLY A 413 4.09 50.09 30.99
C GLY A 413 3.54 50.85 32.18
N THR A 414 4.39 51.67 32.77
CA THR A 414 4.10 52.51 33.94
C THR A 414 4.03 53.99 33.58
N GLY A 415 3.81 54.29 32.29
CA GLY A 415 3.70 55.64 31.77
C GLY A 415 2.65 56.46 32.50
N SER A 416 2.93 57.76 32.64
CA SER A 416 2.04 58.73 33.26
C SER A 416 1.45 59.74 32.27
N GLY A 417 1.83 59.66 30.99
CA GLY A 417 1.39 60.58 29.94
C GLY A 417 2.53 61.30 29.24
N LEU A 418 2.17 62.28 28.40
CA LEU A 418 3.12 63.16 27.71
C LEU A 418 3.07 64.56 28.33
N ARG A 419 4.19 65.29 28.22
CA ARG A 419 4.21 66.71 28.59
C ARG A 419 3.53 67.51 27.49
N GLY A 420 2.43 68.19 27.81
CA GLY A 420 1.72 69.13 26.95
C GLY A 420 2.10 70.57 27.29
N LEU A 421 2.63 71.30 26.31
CA LEU A 421 2.86 72.75 26.37
C LEU A 421 1.81 73.44 25.53
N TYR A 422 1.05 74.34 26.13
CA TYR A 422 -0.12 74.98 25.54
C TYR A 422 0.12 76.48 25.38
N TYR A 423 -0.02 76.97 24.16
CA TYR A 423 0.34 78.32 23.75
C TYR A 423 -0.88 79.07 23.22
N ASP A 424 -1.02 80.33 23.61
CA ASP A 424 -2.08 81.25 23.18
C ASP A 424 -1.72 81.95 21.86
N ASN A 425 -1.20 81.15 20.93
CA ASN A 425 -0.93 81.44 19.53
C ASN A 425 -0.62 80.14 18.78
N THR A 426 -0.64 80.17 17.44
CA THR A 426 -0.39 78.99 16.59
C THR A 426 1.08 78.71 16.30
N ASP A 427 2.01 79.56 16.78
CA ASP A 427 3.44 79.51 16.46
C ASP A 427 4.34 79.06 17.62
N PHE A 428 3.74 78.61 18.73
CA PHE A 428 4.43 78.11 19.92
C PHE A 428 5.25 79.17 20.68
N THR A 429 4.88 80.46 20.62
CA THR A 429 5.65 81.52 21.31
C THR A 429 4.99 82.05 22.59
N ALA A 430 3.66 81.97 22.74
CA ALA A 430 2.93 82.51 23.90
C ALA A 430 2.49 81.41 24.91
N LEU A 431 3.44 80.78 25.61
CA LEU A 431 3.14 79.70 26.57
C LEU A 431 2.20 80.19 27.70
N LYS A 432 1.14 79.44 27.98
CA LYS A 432 0.22 79.68 29.11
C LYS A 432 0.18 78.54 30.11
N VAL A 433 0.13 77.30 29.62
CA VAL A 433 -0.05 76.12 30.47
C VAL A 433 0.98 75.06 30.10
N ALA A 434 1.58 74.45 31.12
CA ALA A 434 2.38 73.25 31.01
C ALA A 434 1.78 72.19 31.95
N ARG A 435 1.43 71.02 31.42
CA ARG A 435 0.88 69.91 32.22
C ARG A 435 1.24 68.55 31.65
N VAL A 436 0.96 67.49 32.41
CA VAL A 436 1.05 66.10 31.92
C VAL A 436 -0.34 65.66 31.48
N ASP A 437 -0.46 65.30 30.21
CA ASP A 437 -1.68 64.74 29.65
C ASP A 437 -1.53 63.23 29.56
N GLY A 438 -2.36 62.50 30.32
CA GLY A 438 -2.30 61.05 30.37
C GLY A 438 -2.49 60.40 29.00
N THR A 439 -3.35 60.96 28.16
CA THR A 439 -3.53 60.58 26.76
C THR A 439 -3.81 61.82 25.92
N ILE A 440 -3.47 61.79 24.63
CA ILE A 440 -3.94 62.81 23.68
C ILE A 440 -5.26 62.32 23.11
N ASN A 441 -6.36 62.73 23.73
CA ASN A 441 -7.72 62.40 23.30
C ASN A 441 -8.69 63.51 23.72
N PHE A 442 -8.50 64.68 23.11
CA PHE A 442 -9.21 65.90 23.43
C PHE A 442 -10.24 66.25 22.36
N ASN A 443 -11.37 66.77 22.82
CA ASN A 443 -12.37 67.45 22.01
C ASN A 443 -12.87 68.64 22.82
N TRP A 444 -12.41 69.82 22.46
CA TRP A 444 -12.75 71.08 23.14
C TRP A 444 -14.00 71.74 22.56
N GLY A 445 -14.62 71.14 21.52
CA GLY A 445 -15.73 71.77 20.82
C GLY A 445 -15.28 73.12 20.27
N THR A 446 -16.06 74.17 20.50
CA THR A 446 -15.68 75.55 20.11
C THR A 446 -14.96 76.31 21.24
N GLY A 447 -14.29 75.59 22.14
CA GLY A 447 -13.64 76.13 23.33
C GLY A 447 -12.13 75.88 23.33
N SER A 448 -11.49 76.19 24.45
CA SER A 448 -10.05 76.09 24.63
C SER A 448 -9.64 75.08 25.70
N PRO A 449 -8.39 74.60 25.68
CA PRO A 449 -7.87 73.64 26.66
C PRO A 449 -7.73 74.15 28.10
N ASP A 450 -7.81 75.47 28.30
CA ASP A 450 -7.70 76.14 29.59
C ASP A 450 -8.27 77.57 29.51
N GLY A 451 -8.82 78.09 30.62
CA GLY A 451 -9.40 79.44 30.65
C GLY A 451 -8.41 80.59 30.43
N SER A 452 -7.10 80.32 30.48
CA SER A 452 -6.03 81.28 30.17
C SER A 452 -5.68 81.37 28.68
N ILE A 453 -6.33 80.56 27.83
CA ILE A 453 -6.08 80.44 26.39
C ILE A 453 -7.36 80.84 25.63
N GLY A 454 -7.22 81.65 24.58
CA GLY A 454 -8.31 82.03 23.69
C GLY A 454 -9.02 80.84 23.05
N ALA A 455 -10.28 81.03 22.66
CA ALA A 455 -11.09 79.97 22.03
C ALA A 455 -10.55 79.52 20.67
N ASP A 456 -9.83 80.41 19.98
CA ASP A 456 -9.22 80.20 18.67
C ASP A 456 -7.74 80.59 18.71
N GLN A 457 -6.99 80.24 17.66
CA GLN A 457 -5.59 80.64 17.47
C GLN A 457 -4.66 80.19 18.59
N TYR A 458 -4.67 78.91 18.95
CA TYR A 458 -3.77 78.33 19.95
C TYR A 458 -3.00 77.14 19.38
N SER A 459 -1.96 76.71 20.08
CA SER A 459 -1.19 75.51 19.70
C SER A 459 -0.79 74.70 20.91
N VAL A 460 -0.60 73.40 20.68
CA VAL A 460 -0.17 72.47 21.70
C VAL A 460 0.95 71.60 21.19
N ARG A 461 1.98 71.43 22.00
CA ARG A 461 3.08 70.51 21.75
C ARG A 461 3.13 69.45 22.84
N TRP A 462 2.87 68.21 22.45
CA TRP A 462 3.09 67.05 23.30
C TRP A 462 4.45 66.42 23.00
N THR A 463 5.24 66.21 24.05
CA THR A 463 6.57 65.59 23.97
C THR A 463 6.74 64.52 25.04
N GLY A 464 7.47 63.45 24.72
CA GLY A 464 7.79 62.37 25.63
C GLY A 464 8.24 61.13 24.88
N GLN A 465 7.95 59.95 25.42
CA GLN A 465 8.27 58.67 24.79
C GLN A 465 7.06 57.76 24.75
N VAL A 466 6.99 56.93 23.71
CA VAL A 466 6.01 55.87 23.55
C VAL A 466 6.69 54.50 23.64
N GLU A 467 6.09 53.57 24.36
CA GLU A 467 6.58 52.19 24.51
C GLU A 467 5.58 51.22 23.87
N PRO A 468 5.89 50.55 22.75
CA PRO A 468 5.00 49.56 22.14
C PRO A 468 5.00 48.27 22.97
N ARG A 469 3.86 47.57 22.97
CA ARG A 469 3.72 46.26 23.63
C ARG A 469 4.17 45.10 22.74
N TYR A 470 4.31 45.28 21.43
CA TYR A 470 4.68 44.23 20.49
C TYR A 470 5.86 44.67 19.60
N THR A 471 6.67 43.72 19.13
CA THR A 471 7.73 43.98 18.14
C THR A 471 7.13 43.86 16.75
N GLN A 472 6.58 44.96 16.23
CA GLN A 472 5.76 44.98 15.02
C GLN A 472 5.85 46.34 14.33
N THR A 473 5.36 46.42 13.10
CA THR A 473 5.05 47.71 12.46
C THR A 473 3.79 48.28 13.09
N TYR A 474 3.92 49.42 13.75
CA TYR A 474 2.82 50.20 14.30
C TYR A 474 2.37 51.25 13.29
N THR A 475 1.05 51.43 13.17
CA THR A 475 0.45 52.58 12.49
C THR A 475 -0.04 53.54 13.57
N PHE A 476 0.43 54.78 13.54
CA PHE A 476 -0.10 55.87 14.35
C PHE A 476 -1.15 56.63 13.54
N TYR A 477 -2.18 57.10 14.23
CA TYR A 477 -3.28 57.87 13.66
C TYR A 477 -3.45 59.15 14.46
N THR A 478 -3.63 60.27 13.77
CA THR A 478 -4.04 61.54 14.38
C THR A 478 -5.40 61.93 13.84
N THR A 479 -6.33 62.31 14.72
CA THR A 479 -7.58 62.96 14.32
C THR A 479 -7.56 64.36 14.92
N THR A 480 -7.42 65.38 14.06
CA THR A 480 -7.26 66.77 14.50
C THR A 480 -8.15 67.73 13.71
N ASP A 481 -8.52 68.81 14.38
CA ASP A 481 -9.15 70.02 13.88
C ASP A 481 -8.49 71.14 14.70
N ASP A 482 -7.58 71.97 14.17
CA ASP A 482 -6.99 71.99 12.82
C ASP A 482 -5.74 71.08 12.66
N GLY A 483 -4.56 71.68 12.40
CA GLY A 483 -3.41 71.00 11.80
C GLY A 483 -2.50 70.26 12.77
N VAL A 484 -1.75 69.28 12.25
CA VAL A 484 -0.94 68.35 13.04
C VAL A 484 0.39 67.97 12.39
N ARG A 485 1.42 67.79 13.22
CA ARG A 485 2.65 67.05 12.86
C ARG A 485 2.97 66.00 13.90
N LEU A 486 3.22 64.76 13.47
CA LEU A 486 3.61 63.66 14.35
C LEU A 486 4.99 63.13 13.99
N ARG A 487 5.90 63.14 14.96
CA ARG A 487 7.22 62.50 14.88
C ARG A 487 7.31 61.35 15.87
N VAL A 488 7.83 60.20 15.42
CA VAL A 488 8.14 59.05 16.27
C VAL A 488 9.56 58.59 15.96
N ASN A 489 10.40 58.45 16.98
CA ASN A 489 11.83 58.15 16.87
C ASN A 489 12.56 59.09 15.88
N GLY A 490 12.21 60.38 15.90
CA GLY A 490 12.74 61.40 15.00
C GLY A 490 12.13 61.41 13.57
N VAL A 491 11.45 60.33 13.16
CA VAL A 491 10.83 60.21 11.83
C VAL A 491 9.50 60.98 11.80
N LEU A 492 9.33 61.90 10.85
CA LEU A 492 8.07 62.62 10.61
C LEU A 492 7.08 61.69 9.91
N LEU A 493 6.13 61.13 10.67
CA LEU A 493 5.13 60.19 10.17
C LEU A 493 3.93 60.90 9.54
N ILE A 494 3.53 62.05 10.09
CA ILE A 494 2.39 62.84 9.64
C ILE A 494 2.82 64.31 9.59
N ASP A 495 2.57 64.99 8.47
CA ASP A 495 2.84 66.42 8.27
C ASP A 495 1.66 67.08 7.57
N LYS A 496 0.70 67.52 8.39
CA LYS A 496 -0.59 68.09 7.97
C LYS A 496 -0.83 69.39 8.72
N TRP A 497 0.09 70.33 8.52
CA TRP A 497 0.01 71.67 9.10
C TRP A 497 -0.88 72.59 8.25
N ILE A 498 -2.17 72.25 8.20
CA ILE A 498 -3.21 72.89 7.37
C ILE A 498 -4.49 73.04 8.20
N ASP A 499 -5.34 74.00 7.80
CA ASP A 499 -6.67 74.17 8.39
C ASP A 499 -7.59 73.07 7.86
N GLU A 500 -8.23 72.32 8.76
CA GLU A 500 -9.04 71.17 8.43
C GLU A 500 -10.07 70.86 9.52
N ALA A 501 -11.31 70.52 9.13
CA ALA A 501 -12.26 69.89 10.05
C ALA A 501 -11.71 68.53 10.56
N PRO A 502 -12.32 67.88 11.57
CA PRO A 502 -11.73 66.71 12.22
C PRO A 502 -11.39 65.59 11.23
N THR A 503 -10.10 65.43 10.91
CA THR A 503 -9.62 64.57 9.82
C THR A 503 -8.61 63.56 10.35
N GLU A 504 -8.75 62.29 9.95
CA GLU A 504 -7.80 61.25 10.34
C GLU A 504 -6.64 61.10 9.33
N TRP A 505 -5.42 61.24 9.83
CA TRP A 505 -4.19 60.94 9.09
C TRP A 505 -3.42 59.81 9.75
N SER A 506 -2.59 59.09 9.00
CA SER A 506 -1.81 57.98 9.57
C SER A 506 -0.43 57.81 8.93
N GLY A 507 0.48 57.22 9.70
CA GLY A 507 1.83 56.85 9.26
C GLY A 507 2.35 55.65 10.06
N ALA A 508 3.23 54.86 9.45
CA ALA A 508 3.68 53.59 10.03
C ALA A 508 5.19 53.53 10.29
N ILE A 509 5.58 52.84 11.35
CA ILE A 509 6.98 52.65 11.77
C ILE A 509 7.17 51.29 12.46
N ALA A 510 8.28 50.62 12.19
CA ALA A 510 8.65 49.39 12.88
C ALA A 510 9.21 49.71 14.28
N LEU A 511 8.62 49.10 15.31
CA LEU A 511 9.03 49.29 16.71
C LEU A 511 9.28 47.95 17.40
N THR A 512 10.13 47.95 18.42
CA THR A 512 10.47 46.78 19.25
C THR A 512 9.73 46.85 20.58
N ALA A 513 9.09 45.75 20.98
CA ALA A 513 8.34 45.66 22.23
C ALA A 513 9.19 46.09 23.44
N GLY A 514 8.62 46.92 24.32
CA GLY A 514 9.29 47.40 25.53
C GLY A 514 10.37 48.48 25.32
N GLN A 515 10.73 48.78 24.08
CA GLN A 515 11.68 49.86 23.79
C GLN A 515 10.94 51.20 23.76
N LYS A 516 11.42 52.18 24.53
CA LYS A 516 10.87 53.55 24.51
C LYS A 516 11.42 54.32 23.31
N TYR A 517 10.53 54.98 22.58
CA TYR A 517 10.86 55.80 21.42
C TYR A 517 10.35 57.21 21.62
N ASP A 518 11.13 58.22 21.24
CA ASP A 518 10.70 59.61 21.34
C ASP A 518 9.45 59.85 20.50
N VAL A 519 8.48 60.56 21.06
CA VAL A 519 7.26 60.98 20.37
C VAL A 519 7.05 62.47 20.55
N ARG A 520 6.73 63.16 19.45
CA ARG A 520 6.32 64.56 19.45
C ARG A 520 5.11 64.75 18.56
N MET A 521 4.04 65.30 19.12
CA MET A 521 2.85 65.72 18.38
C MET A 521 2.69 67.22 18.55
N ASP A 522 2.83 67.94 17.44
CA ASP A 522 2.53 69.37 17.35
C ASP A 522 1.11 69.51 16.78
N TYR A 523 0.33 70.41 17.34
CA TYR A 523 -1.05 70.70 16.95
C TYR A 523 -1.31 72.20 16.99
N TYR A 524 -2.17 72.70 16.12
CA TYR A 524 -2.74 74.04 16.26
C TYR A 524 -4.24 74.05 16.00
N GLU A 525 -4.90 75.03 16.59
CA GLU A 525 -6.25 75.46 16.30
C GLU A 525 -6.20 76.86 15.72
N ASN A 526 -6.74 77.08 14.53
CA ASN A 526 -6.85 78.41 13.92
C ASN A 526 -8.22 79.02 14.19
N GLY A 527 -9.29 78.22 14.11
CA GLY A 527 -10.55 78.55 14.75
C GLY A 527 -11.74 77.70 14.32
N GLY A 528 -12.80 77.75 15.12
CA GLY A 528 -13.98 76.92 14.91
C GLY A 528 -14.06 75.78 15.93
N GLY A 529 -13.99 74.54 15.47
CA GLY A 529 -14.04 73.35 16.32
C GLY A 529 -12.63 72.85 16.61
N ALA A 530 -12.34 72.41 17.82
CA ALA A 530 -11.00 72.01 18.20
C ALA A 530 -10.96 70.59 18.76
N ALA A 531 -10.18 69.72 18.12
CA ALA A 531 -9.97 68.34 18.56
C ALA A 531 -8.54 67.87 18.30
N ALA A 532 -8.02 67.04 19.22
CA ALA A 532 -6.72 66.41 19.05
C ALA A 532 -6.69 65.00 19.66
N GLN A 533 -6.53 63.98 18.81
CA GLN A 533 -6.50 62.58 19.21
C GLN A 533 -5.28 61.87 18.64
N LEU A 534 -4.60 61.05 19.46
CA LEU A 534 -3.52 60.16 19.05
C LEU A 534 -3.89 58.70 19.31
N ARG A 535 -3.93 57.89 18.26
CA ARG A 535 -4.26 56.46 18.31
C ARG A 535 -3.15 55.64 17.65
N TRP A 536 -3.09 54.34 17.95
CA TRP A 536 -2.16 53.41 17.31
C TRP A 536 -2.81 52.05 17.03
N SER A 537 -2.23 51.28 16.12
CA SER A 537 -2.57 49.88 15.88
C SER A 537 -1.34 49.12 15.36
N SER A 538 -1.37 47.79 15.44
CA SER A 538 -0.38 46.89 14.84
C SER A 538 -1.05 45.52 14.57
N ALA A 539 -0.31 44.54 14.06
CA ALA A 539 -0.87 43.21 13.80
C ALA A 539 -1.47 42.52 15.05
N SER A 540 -0.98 42.84 16.25
CA SER A 540 -1.50 42.33 17.53
C SER A 540 -2.05 43.42 18.45
N GLN A 541 -1.97 44.69 18.07
CA GLN A 541 -2.55 45.82 18.78
C GLN A 541 -3.80 46.30 18.03
N ALA A 542 -4.98 46.09 18.62
CA ALA A 542 -6.21 46.69 18.11
C ALA A 542 -6.09 48.21 18.11
N LYS A 543 -6.78 48.88 17.17
CA LYS A 543 -6.74 50.33 17.05
C LYS A 543 -7.38 51.02 18.26
N GLU A 544 -6.57 51.68 19.07
CA GLU A 544 -7.00 52.36 20.29
C GLU A 544 -6.25 53.69 20.48
N SER A 545 -6.76 54.57 21.34
CA SER A 545 -5.97 55.72 21.82
C SER A 545 -4.70 55.21 22.49
N VAL A 546 -3.55 55.86 22.23
CA VAL A 546 -2.30 55.42 22.85
C VAL A 546 -2.46 55.59 24.37
N PRO A 547 -2.47 54.49 25.13
CA PRO A 547 -2.88 54.54 26.52
C PRO A 547 -1.79 55.19 27.38
N GLN A 548 -2.21 55.83 28.49
CA GLN A 548 -1.32 56.52 29.42
C GLN A 548 -0.16 55.67 29.88
N THR A 549 -0.41 54.40 30.17
CA THR A 549 0.59 53.43 30.61
C THR A 549 1.73 53.23 29.61
N GLN A 550 1.52 53.55 28.33
CA GLN A 550 2.56 53.45 27.28
C GLN A 550 3.17 54.80 26.90
N LEU A 551 2.79 55.88 27.58
CA LEU A 551 3.29 57.24 27.35
C LEU A 551 4.09 57.72 28.55
N TYR A 552 5.34 58.09 28.31
CA TYR A 552 6.27 58.52 29.35
C TYR A 552 6.63 59.98 29.16
N ARG A 553 6.55 60.73 30.26
CA ARG A 553 7.00 62.12 30.28
C ARG A 553 8.50 62.20 29.95
N PRO A 554 8.95 63.27 29.30
CA PRO A 554 10.37 63.49 29.05
C PRO A 554 11.14 63.46 30.38
N LYS A 555 12.23 62.69 30.45
CA LYS A 555 13.13 62.74 31.61
C LYS A 555 13.85 64.09 31.61
N PRO A 556 13.85 64.85 32.72
CA PRO A 556 14.66 66.06 32.81
C PRO A 556 16.13 65.68 32.66
N ILE A 557 16.83 66.26 31.67
CA ILE A 557 18.28 66.15 31.57
C ILE A 557 18.86 67.31 32.36
N LEU A 558 19.64 67.01 33.40
CA LEU A 558 20.39 68.03 34.12
C LEU A 558 21.56 68.49 33.23
N ALA A 559 21.68 69.79 33.02
CA ALA A 559 22.85 70.39 32.42
C ALA A 559 24.07 70.06 33.29
N SER A 560 25.21 69.80 32.65
CA SER A 560 26.47 69.65 33.37
C SER A 560 26.80 70.96 34.10
N ILE A 561 26.90 70.91 35.43
CA ILE A 561 27.36 72.04 36.24
C ILE A 561 28.89 72.09 36.13
N ALA A 562 29.43 73.18 35.57
CA ALA A 562 30.88 73.39 35.50
C ALA A 562 31.48 73.54 36.91
N ASN A 563 32.75 73.13 37.08
CA ASN A 563 33.48 73.26 38.34
C ASN A 563 33.37 74.68 38.92
N GLN A 564 33.01 74.78 40.20
CA GLN A 564 32.95 76.04 40.95
C GLN A 564 33.99 76.05 42.05
N SER A 565 34.59 77.21 42.31
CA SER A 565 35.51 77.44 43.43
C SER A 565 34.92 78.48 44.38
N VAL A 566 34.86 78.18 45.68
CA VAL A 566 34.44 79.11 46.73
C VAL A 566 35.51 79.20 47.82
N ALA A 567 35.66 80.38 48.41
CA ALA A 567 36.55 80.58 49.55
C ALA A 567 36.05 79.83 50.79
N VAL A 568 36.97 79.33 51.61
CA VAL A 568 36.66 78.64 52.87
C VAL A 568 35.82 79.55 53.78
N GLY A 569 34.67 79.06 54.23
CA GLY A 569 33.73 79.78 55.10
C GLY A 569 32.56 80.46 54.38
N ASN A 570 32.56 80.49 53.04
CA ASN A 570 31.44 81.02 52.26
C ASN A 570 30.54 79.89 51.72
N ALA A 571 29.25 80.18 51.58
CA ALA A 571 28.29 79.25 50.99
C ALA A 571 28.54 79.10 49.47
N LEU A 572 28.59 77.86 48.99
CA LEU A 572 28.56 77.55 47.56
C LEU A 572 27.09 77.32 47.16
N THR A 573 26.56 78.19 46.30
CA THR A 573 25.25 78.01 45.68
C THR A 573 25.44 77.47 44.26
N LEU A 574 24.91 76.28 43.97
CA LEU A 574 24.90 75.68 42.64
C LEU A 574 23.48 75.77 42.08
N THR A 575 23.33 76.31 40.88
CA THR A 575 22.06 76.29 40.14
C THR A 575 22.08 75.12 39.17
N ALA A 576 21.23 74.12 39.41
CA ALA A 576 20.97 73.07 38.44
C ALA A 576 20.04 73.63 37.35
N ILE A 577 20.51 73.67 36.11
CA ILE A 577 19.70 74.00 34.93
C ILE A 577 19.35 72.66 34.28
N THR A 578 18.10 72.44 33.86
CA THR A 578 17.78 71.30 33.00
C THR A 578 17.85 71.75 31.54
N THR A 579 18.52 70.97 30.69
CA THR A 579 18.74 71.31 29.26
C THR A 579 18.04 70.30 28.34
N ASP A 580 17.08 70.81 27.56
CA ASP A 580 16.27 70.19 26.48
C ASP A 580 15.23 69.13 26.92
N TRP A 581 13.99 69.07 26.42
CA TRP A 581 13.45 69.19 25.03
C TRP A 581 12.33 70.24 24.82
N ASP A 582 12.20 71.23 25.70
CA ASP A 582 11.56 72.55 25.44
C ASP A 582 11.47 73.32 26.78
N GLN A 583 12.53 74.07 27.12
CA GLN A 583 12.46 75.07 28.19
C GLN A 583 12.03 76.41 27.58
N VAL A 584 10.84 76.89 27.95
CA VAL A 584 10.51 78.31 27.83
C VAL A 584 11.29 79.06 28.90
N ALA A 585 12.10 80.03 28.50
CA ALA A 585 12.79 80.92 29.42
C ALA A 585 11.76 81.65 30.31
N GLY A 586 11.82 81.44 31.63
CA GLY A 586 10.98 82.16 32.61
C GLY A 586 10.11 81.29 33.53
N ALA A 587 10.08 79.96 33.36
CA ALA A 587 9.42 79.07 34.31
C ALA A 587 10.33 78.75 35.52
N THR A 588 10.52 79.71 36.41
CA THR A 588 11.10 79.47 37.74
C THR A 588 9.98 79.08 38.71
N LEU A 589 9.56 77.82 38.69
CA LEU A 589 8.96 77.17 39.85
C LEU A 589 9.43 75.71 39.91
N PHE A 590 10.04 75.38 41.04
CA PHE A 590 10.74 74.14 41.36
C PHE A 590 9.77 73.11 41.96
N GLU A 591 8.57 72.91 41.39
CA GLU A 591 7.53 72.10 42.06
C GLU A 591 7.52 70.59 41.74
N ASP A 592 8.20 70.09 40.72
CA ASP A 592 8.08 68.66 40.35
C ASP A 592 9.24 67.75 40.79
N PHE A 593 9.90 68.08 41.91
CA PHE A 593 10.67 67.10 42.69
C PHE A 593 9.90 66.70 43.96
N GLU A 594 8.63 66.33 43.82
CA GLU A 594 8.05 65.40 44.78
C GLU A 594 8.71 64.03 44.57
N SER A 595 9.48 63.61 45.57
CA SER A 595 9.88 62.23 45.74
C SER A 595 8.63 61.36 45.86
N TYR A 596 8.22 60.73 44.76
CA TYR A 596 7.32 59.59 44.81
C TYR A 596 8.15 58.31 44.99
N PRO A 597 7.69 57.36 45.83
CA PRO A 597 8.43 56.15 46.14
C PRO A 597 8.25 55.13 45.02
N ASP A 598 8.94 55.31 43.90
CA ASP A 598 9.03 54.33 42.82
C ASP A 598 10.41 54.32 42.15
N GLY A 599 11.46 54.14 42.97
CA GLY A 599 12.77 53.62 42.54
C GLY A 599 13.80 54.66 42.11
#